data_AF-A0A5J4PE53-F1
#
_entry.id   AF-A0A5J4PE53-F1
#
_cell.length_a   1.000
_cell.length_b   1.000
_cell.length_c   1.000
_cell.angle_alpha   90.00
_cell.angle_beta   90.00
_cell.angle_gamma   90.00
#
_symmetry.space_group_name_H-M   'P 1'
#
loop_
_entity.id
_entity.type
_entity.pdbx_description
1 polymer ?
#
loop_
_entity_poly.entity_id
_entity_poly.type
_entity_poly.pdbx_seq_one_letter_code
_entity_poly.pdbx_strand_id
1 'polypeptide(L)'
;LKANIHEIAQTFQTAYPNAKILYPGKEDFTPQNRMKIFHTIKNNSWDAVILTHEQFGMIPQSPEIQRDILQKELDSVEENLEVLKQQGHEVSKGMLKGVLKRQLNLQAKLLTIADAIKNRTDDVTDFKMMGIDHLFVDESHRFKNLMFTTRHDRVAGLGNPDGSQRAMNMLFALRTIQERTGKDLGATFLSGTTISNSLTELYLLFKYLRPRELERQNINTFDAWAAVFAKKTTDYEFSVTN
;
A
#
# COMPACT_ATOMS: atom_id res chain seq x y z
N LEU A 1 17.09 3.67 12.27
CA LEU A 1 17.70 4.87 11.66
C LEU A 1 16.96 6.09 12.18
N LYS A 2 17.68 7.07 12.76
CA LYS A 2 17.09 8.39 13.05
C LYS A 2 16.76 9.03 11.69
N ALA A 3 15.56 9.56 11.54
CA ALA A 3 15.13 10.15 10.27
C ALA A 3 16.02 11.34 9.90
N ASN A 4 16.62 11.29 8.72
CA ASN A 4 17.61 12.27 8.27
C ASN A 4 17.00 13.48 7.55
N ILE A 5 15.81 13.91 7.99
CA ILE A 5 15.03 14.95 7.30
C ILE A 5 15.82 16.24 7.11
N HIS A 6 16.57 16.66 8.13
CA HIS A 6 17.34 17.90 8.11
C HIS A 6 18.44 17.88 7.05
N GLU A 7 19.20 16.79 6.95
CA GLU A 7 20.26 16.68 5.93
C GLU A 7 19.65 16.59 4.51
N ILE A 8 18.53 15.88 4.34
CA ILE A 8 17.81 15.82 3.06
C ILE A 8 17.33 17.23 2.67
N ALA A 9 16.72 17.98 3.60
CA ALA A 9 16.25 19.34 3.35
C ALA A 9 17.40 20.29 3.00
N GLN A 10 18.51 20.23 3.75
CA GLN A 10 19.69 21.05 3.50
C GLN A 10 20.31 20.72 2.13
N THR A 11 20.40 19.44 1.78
CA THR A 11 20.91 18.99 0.48
C THR A 11 19.99 19.47 -0.65
N PHE A 12 18.67 19.37 -0.47
CA PHE A 12 17.69 19.83 -1.45
C PHE A 12 17.81 21.35 -1.68
N GLN A 13 17.90 22.15 -0.60
CA GLN A 13 18.05 23.59 -0.70
C GLN A 13 19.39 23.99 -1.34
N THR A 14 20.46 23.22 -1.08
CA THR A 14 21.78 23.47 -1.69
C THR A 14 21.74 23.21 -3.20
N ALA A 15 21.10 22.13 -3.62
CA ALA A 15 20.95 21.79 -5.04
C ALA A 15 19.96 22.70 -5.77
N TYR A 16 18.89 23.12 -5.09
CA TYR A 16 17.82 23.95 -5.64
C TYR A 16 17.51 25.13 -4.70
N PRO A 17 18.32 26.21 -4.73
CA PRO A 17 18.19 27.32 -3.77
C PRO A 17 16.84 28.03 -3.77
N ASN A 18 16.14 28.03 -4.91
CA ASN A 18 14.86 28.71 -5.09
C ASN A 18 13.63 27.82 -4.79
N ALA A 19 13.83 26.54 -4.45
CA ALA A 19 12.73 25.64 -4.17
C ALA A 19 12.08 25.97 -2.82
N LYS A 20 10.74 25.96 -2.80
CA LYS A 20 9.91 26.05 -1.60
C LYS A 20 9.76 24.65 -1.02
N ILE A 21 10.48 24.37 0.06
CA ILE A 21 10.41 23.09 0.75
C ILE A 21 9.74 23.22 2.12
N LEU A 22 8.93 22.22 2.48
CA LEU A 22 8.35 22.07 3.81
C LEU A 22 8.90 20.80 4.47
N TYR A 23 9.51 20.93 5.64
CA TYR A 23 10.04 19.79 6.40
C TYR A 23 9.67 19.92 7.90
N PRO A 24 8.50 19.42 8.32
CA PRO A 24 8.02 19.59 9.68
C PRO A 24 8.81 18.78 10.70
N GLY A 25 9.00 19.34 11.89
CA GLY A 25 9.57 18.66 13.04
C GLY A 25 8.61 17.66 13.67
N LYS A 26 9.06 16.97 14.73
CA LYS A 26 8.21 16.05 15.49
C LYS A 26 7.07 16.76 16.23
N GLU A 27 7.34 17.93 16.79
CA GLU A 27 6.40 18.78 17.54
C GLU A 27 5.21 19.26 16.67
N ASP A 28 5.43 19.37 15.35
CA ASP A 28 4.43 19.85 14.39
C ASP A 28 3.36 18.79 14.07
N PHE A 29 3.63 17.51 14.36
CA PHE A 29 2.72 16.40 14.13
C PHE A 29 1.96 15.93 15.38
N THR A 30 2.00 16.73 16.45
CA THR A 30 1.10 16.55 17.59
C THR A 30 -0.36 16.70 17.17
N PRO A 31 -1.33 16.07 17.87
CA PRO A 31 -2.75 16.17 17.53
C PRO A 31 -3.27 17.61 17.37
N GLN A 32 -2.73 18.54 18.16
CA GLN A 32 -3.09 19.94 18.17
C GLN A 32 -2.55 20.69 16.93
N ASN A 33 -1.36 20.32 16.45
CA ASN A 33 -0.66 21.06 15.39
C ASN A 33 -0.80 20.44 14.00
N ARG A 34 -1.00 19.12 13.89
CA ARG A 34 -0.98 18.42 12.59
C ARG A 34 -2.03 18.93 11.60
N MET A 35 -3.19 19.38 12.07
CA MET A 35 -4.22 19.97 11.22
C MET A 35 -3.71 21.24 10.52
N LYS A 36 -2.97 22.08 11.24
CA LYS A 36 -2.33 23.28 10.67
C LYS A 36 -1.31 22.92 9.59
N ILE A 37 -0.55 21.84 9.80
CA ILE A 37 0.40 21.34 8.79
C ILE A 37 -0.34 20.82 7.56
N PHE A 38 -1.43 20.06 7.72
CA PHE A 38 -2.21 19.57 6.59
C PHE A 38 -2.82 20.70 5.76
N HIS A 39 -3.35 21.74 6.41
CA HIS A 39 -3.80 22.94 5.71
C HIS A 39 -2.64 23.70 5.05
N THR A 40 -1.48 23.78 5.70
CA THR A 40 -0.28 24.40 5.12
C THR A 40 0.18 23.67 3.85
N ILE A 41 0.14 22.33 3.83
CA ILE A 41 0.45 21.53 2.64
C ILE A 41 -0.58 21.82 1.54
N LYS A 42 -1.88 21.77 1.86
CA LYS A 42 -2.99 21.96 0.90
C LYS A 42 -3.01 23.36 0.27
N ASN A 43 -2.80 24.40 1.07
CA ASN A 43 -3.09 25.78 0.67
C ASN A 43 -1.89 26.52 0.05
N ASN A 44 -0.71 25.90 0.00
CA ASN A 44 0.50 26.53 -0.54
C ASN A 44 1.07 25.68 -1.68
N SER A 45 1.70 26.36 -2.64
CA SER A 45 2.45 25.71 -3.72
C SER A 45 3.87 25.39 -3.25
N TRP A 46 4.04 24.20 -2.69
CA TRP A 46 5.34 23.65 -2.30
C TRP A 46 5.95 22.87 -3.46
N ASP A 47 7.27 23.00 -3.65
CA ASP A 47 8.03 22.19 -4.61
C ASP A 47 8.33 20.80 -4.02
N ALA A 48 8.52 20.71 -2.69
CA ALA A 48 8.68 19.44 -1.99
C ALA A 48 8.19 19.50 -0.53
N VAL A 49 7.62 18.39 -0.07
CA VAL A 49 7.27 18.17 1.35
C VAL A 49 8.03 16.95 1.85
N ILE A 50 8.89 17.12 2.85
CA ILE A 50 9.77 16.07 3.37
C ILE A 50 9.23 15.61 4.72
N LEU A 51 8.84 14.33 4.79
CA LEU A 51 8.21 13.72 5.97
C LEU A 51 8.92 12.42 6.36
N THR A 52 8.88 12.07 7.64
CA THR A 52 9.18 10.69 8.06
C THR A 52 8.07 9.74 7.61
N HIS A 53 8.37 8.44 7.59
CA HIS A 53 7.35 7.42 7.39
C HIS A 53 6.23 7.47 8.44
N GLU A 54 6.54 7.87 9.67
CA GLU A 54 5.55 8.02 10.75
C GLU A 54 4.63 9.21 10.49
N GLN A 55 5.20 10.37 10.15
CA GLN A 55 4.44 11.58 9.80
C GLN A 55 3.54 11.34 8.58
N PHE A 56 4.05 10.68 7.54
CA PHE A 56 3.26 10.27 6.38
C PHE A 56 2.09 9.36 6.78
N GLY A 57 2.33 8.41 7.69
CA GLY A 57 1.30 7.52 8.23
C GLY A 57 0.19 8.23 9.02
N MET A 58 0.41 9.48 9.44
CA MET A 58 -0.59 10.29 10.13
C MET A 58 -1.50 11.10 9.18
N ILE A 59 -1.16 11.16 7.88
CA ILE A 59 -1.98 11.88 6.90
C ILE A 59 -3.26 11.07 6.62
N PRO A 60 -4.46 11.65 6.85
CA PRO A 60 -5.71 10.98 6.53
C PRO A 60 -5.80 10.64 5.04
N GLN A 61 -6.28 9.44 4.72
CA GLN A 61 -6.51 9.01 3.33
C GLN A 61 -7.98 9.20 2.96
N SER A 62 -8.26 9.50 1.68
CA SER A 62 -9.63 9.67 1.19
C SER A 62 -10.46 8.40 1.44
N PRO A 63 -11.61 8.49 2.16
CA PRO A 63 -12.48 7.36 2.40
C PRO A 63 -12.97 6.68 1.11
N GLU A 64 -13.18 7.44 0.03
CA GLU A 64 -13.59 6.93 -1.27
C GLU A 64 -12.51 6.01 -1.86
N ILE A 65 -11.24 6.45 -1.84
CA ILE A 65 -10.11 5.63 -2.31
C ILE A 65 -9.98 4.37 -1.46
N GLN A 66 -10.15 4.48 -0.14
CA GLN A 66 -10.12 3.32 0.75
C GLN A 66 -11.23 2.33 0.42
N ARG A 67 -12.47 2.82 0.23
CA ARG A 67 -13.61 2.02 -0.18
C ARG A 67 -13.33 1.28 -1.48
N ASP A 68 -12.86 1.98 -2.51
CA ASP A 68 -12.70 1.40 -3.84
C ASP A 68 -11.63 0.31 -3.88
N ILE A 69 -10.54 0.49 -3.13
CA ILE A 69 -9.51 -0.55 -3.00
C ILE A 69 -10.03 -1.76 -2.23
N LEU A 70 -10.70 -1.54 -1.09
CA LEU A 70 -11.19 -2.63 -0.25
C LEU A 70 -12.37 -3.36 -0.90
N GLN A 71 -13.19 -2.69 -1.69
CA GLN A 71 -14.24 -3.30 -2.48
C GLN A 71 -13.65 -4.22 -3.56
N LYS A 72 -12.66 -3.75 -4.34
CA LYS A 72 -11.96 -4.60 -5.31
C LYS A 72 -11.33 -5.83 -4.66
N GLU A 73 -10.81 -5.68 -3.46
CA GLU A 73 -10.25 -6.80 -2.69
C GLU A 73 -11.35 -7.77 -2.23
N LEU A 74 -12.51 -7.25 -1.79
CA LEU A 74 -13.67 -8.07 -1.44
C LEU A 74 -14.21 -8.84 -2.65
N ASP A 75 -14.37 -8.18 -3.79
CA ASP A 75 -14.82 -8.79 -5.05
C ASP A 75 -13.90 -9.96 -5.44
N SER A 76 -12.58 -9.75 -5.34
CA SER A 76 -11.59 -10.82 -5.59
C SER A 76 -11.71 -11.98 -4.59
N VAL A 77 -11.94 -11.69 -3.31
CA VAL A 77 -12.15 -12.73 -2.28
C VAL A 77 -13.43 -13.53 -2.57
N GLU A 78 -14.50 -12.88 -3.01
CA GLU A 78 -15.78 -13.52 -3.34
C GLU A 78 -15.68 -14.38 -4.60
N GLU A 79 -15.01 -13.89 -5.65
CA GLU A 79 -14.72 -14.69 -6.84
C GLU A 79 -13.90 -15.95 -6.49
N ASN A 80 -12.88 -15.80 -5.65
CA ASN A 80 -12.07 -16.93 -5.20
C ASN A 80 -12.89 -17.93 -4.38
N LEU A 81 -13.79 -17.45 -3.52
CA LEU A 81 -14.68 -18.30 -2.74
C LEU A 81 -15.61 -19.12 -3.64
N GLU A 82 -16.12 -18.52 -4.71
CA GLU A 82 -16.99 -19.20 -5.68
C GLU A 82 -16.25 -20.29 -6.44
N VAL A 83 -15.03 -20.01 -6.92
CA VAL A 83 -14.16 -21.01 -7.57
C VAL A 83 -13.87 -22.17 -6.61
N LEU A 84 -13.56 -21.89 -5.34
CA LEU A 84 -13.30 -22.92 -4.34
C LEU A 84 -14.54 -23.81 -4.09
N LYS A 85 -15.75 -23.22 -4.04
CA LYS A 85 -16.99 -23.99 -3.89
C LYS A 85 -17.23 -24.93 -5.07
N GLN A 86 -16.94 -24.47 -6.29
CA GLN A 86 -17.11 -25.26 -7.51
C GLN A 86 -16.10 -26.41 -7.63
N GLN A 87 -14.88 -26.24 -7.09
CA GLN A 87 -13.84 -27.27 -7.07
C GLN A 87 -14.12 -28.43 -6.09
N GLY A 88 -15.10 -28.29 -5.19
CA GLY A 88 -15.59 -29.40 -4.37
C GLY A 88 -14.56 -30.00 -3.40
N HIS A 89 -14.38 -31.33 -3.45
CA HIS A 89 -13.75 -32.17 -2.41
C HIS A 89 -12.25 -31.92 -2.15
N GLU A 90 -11.58 -31.10 -2.96
CA GLU A 90 -10.15 -30.76 -2.77
C GLU A 90 -9.91 -29.55 -1.85
N VAL A 91 -10.96 -28.83 -1.44
CA VAL A 91 -10.81 -27.63 -0.60
C VAL A 91 -10.84 -27.98 0.89
N SER A 92 -9.76 -27.63 1.61
CA SER A 92 -9.71 -27.85 3.05
C SER A 92 -10.71 -26.94 3.79
N LYS A 93 -11.35 -27.47 4.85
CA LYS A 93 -12.23 -26.67 5.73
C LYS A 93 -11.52 -25.43 6.31
N GLY A 94 -10.21 -25.52 6.53
CA GLY A 94 -9.39 -24.42 7.03
C GLY A 94 -9.25 -23.27 6.03
N MET A 95 -9.02 -23.60 4.75
CA MET A 95 -8.94 -22.62 3.66
C MET A 95 -10.26 -21.87 3.50
N LEU A 96 -11.38 -22.61 3.46
CA LEU A 96 -12.71 -22.01 3.37
C LEU A 96 -12.99 -21.06 4.55
N LYS A 97 -12.65 -21.47 5.78
CA LYS A 97 -12.79 -20.64 6.98
C LYS A 97 -11.92 -19.37 6.91
N GLY A 98 -10.71 -19.47 6.37
CA GLY A 98 -9.80 -18.34 6.19
C GLY A 98 -10.36 -17.28 5.22
N VAL A 99 -10.84 -17.73 4.07
CA VAL A 99 -11.46 -16.87 3.04
C VAL A 99 -12.73 -16.18 3.60
N LEU A 100 -13.61 -16.93 4.27
CA LEU A 100 -14.81 -16.37 4.91
C LEU A 100 -14.47 -15.33 5.99
N LYS A 101 -13.45 -15.59 6.83
CA LYS A 101 -13.00 -14.63 7.83
C LYS A 101 -12.49 -13.34 7.17
N ARG A 102 -11.74 -13.45 6.07
CA ARG A 102 -11.26 -12.29 5.31
C ARG A 102 -12.41 -11.49 4.70
N GLN A 103 -13.39 -12.16 4.11
CA GLN A 103 -14.61 -11.53 3.58
C GLN A 103 -15.32 -10.70 4.65
N LEU A 104 -15.60 -11.29 5.82
CA LEU A 104 -16.25 -10.61 6.95
C LEU A 104 -15.44 -9.40 7.44
N ASN A 105 -14.12 -9.53 7.53
CA ASN A 105 -13.25 -8.42 7.93
C ASN A 105 -13.28 -7.26 6.93
N LEU A 106 -13.30 -7.55 5.62
CA LEU A 106 -13.40 -6.53 4.58
C LEU A 106 -14.76 -5.83 4.61
N GLN A 107 -15.85 -6.60 4.73
CA GLN A 107 -17.20 -6.06 4.86
C GLN A 107 -17.32 -5.13 6.09
N ALA A 108 -16.80 -5.54 7.25
CA ALA A 108 -16.79 -4.71 8.46
C ALA A 108 -16.02 -3.39 8.25
N LYS A 109 -14.85 -3.43 7.59
CA LYS A 109 -14.08 -2.22 7.26
C LYS A 109 -14.83 -1.31 6.29
N LEU A 110 -15.48 -1.87 5.27
CA LEU A 110 -16.27 -1.12 4.31
C LEU A 110 -17.46 -0.40 4.97
N LEU A 111 -18.12 -1.05 5.94
CA LEU A 111 -19.16 -0.41 6.75
C LEU A 111 -18.61 0.78 7.54
N THR A 112 -17.46 0.61 8.21
CA THR A 112 -16.81 1.73 8.93
C THR A 112 -16.46 2.89 8.01
N ILE A 113 -15.99 2.61 6.78
CA ILE A 113 -15.69 3.64 5.79
C ILE A 113 -16.97 4.32 5.29
N ALA A 114 -18.05 3.57 5.07
CA ALA A 114 -19.34 4.14 4.68
C ALA A 114 -19.87 5.10 5.75
N ASP A 115 -19.75 4.75 7.03
CA ASP A 115 -20.09 5.64 8.14
C ASP A 115 -19.19 6.89 8.19
N ALA A 116 -17.89 6.73 7.93
CA ALA A 116 -16.95 7.86 7.86
C ALA A 116 -17.27 8.82 6.70
N ILE A 117 -17.70 8.30 5.55
CA ILE A 117 -18.15 9.10 4.40
C ILE A 117 -19.43 9.87 4.78
N LYS A 118 -20.41 9.18 5.40
CA LYS A 118 -21.69 9.76 5.79
C LYS A 118 -21.55 10.88 6.82
N ASN A 119 -20.63 10.71 7.78
CA ASN A 119 -20.38 11.65 8.86
C ASN A 119 -19.21 12.61 8.58
N ARG A 120 -18.75 12.69 7.33
CA ARG A 120 -17.59 13.53 6.97
C ARG A 120 -17.90 14.99 7.23
N THR A 121 -17.00 15.66 7.94
CA THR A 121 -16.99 17.12 8.09
C THR A 121 -16.02 17.75 7.09
N ASP A 122 -16.32 18.95 6.60
CA ASP A 122 -15.51 19.64 5.58
C ASP A 122 -14.12 20.08 6.08
N ASP A 123 -13.91 20.11 7.40
CA ASP A 123 -12.65 20.55 8.02
C ASP A 123 -11.51 19.53 7.89
N VAL A 124 -11.81 18.26 7.59
CA VAL A 124 -10.79 17.21 7.52
C VAL A 124 -10.07 17.24 6.17
N THR A 125 -8.83 17.72 6.16
CA THR A 125 -7.96 17.64 4.99
C THR A 125 -7.34 16.25 4.85
N ASP A 126 -7.64 15.56 3.74
CA ASP A 126 -7.05 14.27 3.39
C ASP A 126 -5.94 14.39 2.33
N PHE A 127 -5.26 13.28 2.06
CA PHE A 127 -4.19 13.20 1.05
C PHE A 127 -4.66 13.60 -0.35
N LYS A 128 -5.92 13.32 -0.71
CA LYS A 128 -6.49 13.66 -2.03
C LYS A 128 -6.61 15.17 -2.18
N MET A 129 -7.04 15.86 -1.13
CA MET A 129 -7.14 17.33 -1.10
C MET A 129 -5.79 18.04 -1.11
N MET A 130 -4.71 17.39 -0.65
CA MET A 130 -3.37 17.99 -0.61
C MET A 130 -2.74 18.21 -1.99
N GLY A 131 -3.25 17.56 -3.05
CA GLY A 131 -2.76 17.80 -4.42
C GLY A 131 -1.40 17.18 -4.75
N ILE A 132 -0.76 16.43 -3.84
CA ILE A 132 0.54 15.75 -4.06
C ILE A 132 0.45 14.85 -5.30
N ASP A 133 1.42 14.95 -6.21
CA ASP A 133 1.44 14.29 -7.53
C ASP A 133 2.54 13.24 -7.69
N HIS A 134 3.54 13.23 -6.82
CA HIS A 134 4.57 12.21 -6.84
C HIS A 134 5.11 11.93 -5.43
N LEU A 135 5.36 10.65 -5.12
CA LEU A 135 5.99 10.23 -3.88
C LEU A 135 7.40 9.67 -4.12
N PHE A 136 8.41 10.30 -3.52
CA PHE A 136 9.74 9.69 -3.37
C PHE A 136 9.79 8.95 -2.03
N VAL A 137 9.88 7.63 -2.09
CA VAL A 137 9.86 6.78 -0.90
C VAL A 137 11.23 6.16 -0.71
N ASP A 138 12.02 6.78 0.16
CA ASP A 138 13.26 6.18 0.65
C ASP A 138 12.98 5.05 1.65
N GLU A 139 13.87 4.06 1.67
CA GLU A 139 13.70 2.80 2.38
C GLU A 139 12.35 2.12 2.11
N SER A 140 11.97 2.06 0.84
CA SER A 140 10.68 1.55 0.36
C SER A 140 10.40 0.10 0.77
N HIS A 141 11.45 -0.68 1.08
CA HIS A 141 11.32 -2.03 1.65
C HIS A 141 10.49 -2.06 2.95
N ARG A 142 10.32 -0.93 3.65
CA ARG A 142 9.43 -0.80 4.82
C ARG A 142 7.94 -0.93 4.49
N PHE A 143 7.56 -0.83 3.22
CA PHE A 143 6.18 -0.88 2.73
C PHE A 143 5.84 -2.15 1.93
N LYS A 144 6.76 -3.13 1.89
CA LYS A 144 6.61 -4.35 1.08
C LYS A 144 5.59 -5.37 1.59
N ASN A 145 5.13 -5.24 2.84
CA ASN A 145 4.13 -6.14 3.43
C ASN A 145 2.70 -5.64 3.13
N LEU A 146 2.32 -5.66 1.85
CA LEU A 146 0.99 -5.29 1.36
C LEU A 146 0.09 -6.52 1.27
N MET A 147 -1.22 -6.34 1.45
CA MET A 147 -2.17 -7.45 1.31
C MET A 147 -2.19 -8.01 -0.11
N PHE A 148 -2.32 -9.32 -0.23
CA PHE A 148 -2.45 -10.02 -1.50
C PHE A 148 -3.35 -11.25 -1.33
N THR A 149 -3.74 -11.82 -2.46
CA THR A 149 -4.59 -13.01 -2.51
C THR A 149 -3.91 -14.11 -3.29
N THR A 150 -3.95 -15.31 -2.73
CA THR A 150 -3.41 -16.54 -3.30
C THR A 150 -4.37 -17.68 -3.00
N ARG A 151 -4.50 -18.61 -3.95
CA ARG A 151 -5.23 -19.87 -3.84
C ARG A 151 -4.34 -21.00 -3.31
N HIS A 152 -3.03 -20.80 -3.29
CA HIS A 152 -2.08 -21.78 -2.77
C HIS A 152 -1.91 -21.63 -1.26
N ASP A 153 -2.33 -22.65 -0.51
CA ASP A 153 -2.03 -22.76 0.92
C ASP A 153 -0.60 -23.31 1.11
N ARG A 154 0.09 -22.85 2.17
CA ARG A 154 1.40 -23.40 2.63
C ARG A 154 2.58 -23.29 1.66
N VAL A 155 2.60 -22.31 0.74
CA VAL A 155 3.86 -22.01 0.05
C VAL A 155 4.77 -21.26 1.03
N ALA A 156 5.90 -21.88 1.36
CA ALA A 156 6.90 -21.28 2.23
C ALA A 156 7.36 -19.92 1.68
N GLY A 157 7.53 -18.95 2.56
CA GLY A 157 8.01 -17.62 2.18
C GLY A 157 6.96 -16.66 1.58
N LEU A 158 5.65 -16.97 1.57
CA LEU A 158 4.66 -16.01 1.05
C LEU A 158 4.37 -14.81 1.97
N GLY A 159 4.78 -14.85 3.24
CA GLY A 159 4.50 -13.78 4.21
C GLY A 159 3.05 -13.80 4.72
N ASN A 160 2.60 -12.70 5.33
CA ASN A 160 1.23 -12.55 5.84
C ASN A 160 0.30 -11.97 4.75
N PRO A 161 -0.72 -12.72 4.27
CA PRO A 161 -1.64 -12.25 3.24
C PRO A 161 -2.47 -11.02 3.62
N ASP A 162 -2.67 -10.77 4.91
CA ASP A 162 -3.41 -9.60 5.40
C ASP A 162 -2.61 -8.30 5.28
N GLY A 163 -1.28 -8.39 5.06
CA GLY A 163 -0.39 -7.25 4.96
C GLY A 163 -0.26 -6.44 6.25
N SER A 164 0.19 -5.20 6.11
CA SER A 164 0.36 -4.24 7.21
C SER A 164 -0.41 -2.95 6.94
N GLN A 165 -0.87 -2.30 8.00
CA GLN A 165 -1.56 -1.01 7.89
C GLN A 165 -0.68 0.05 7.22
N ARG A 166 0.63 0.03 7.47
CA ARG A 166 1.60 0.93 6.84
C ARG A 166 1.65 0.78 5.32
N ALA A 167 1.70 -0.46 4.84
CA ALA A 167 1.67 -0.77 3.41
C ALA A 167 0.34 -0.34 2.78
N MET A 168 -0.79 -0.63 3.45
CA MET A 168 -2.10 -0.18 2.99
C MET A 168 -2.21 1.34 2.89
N ASN A 169 -1.68 2.08 3.87
CA ASN A 169 -1.65 3.55 3.83
C ASN A 169 -0.89 4.07 2.60
N MET A 170 0.26 3.47 2.28
CA MET A 170 1.00 3.80 1.07
C MET A 170 0.19 3.48 -0.20
N LEU A 171 -0.51 2.34 -0.23
CA LEU A 171 -1.33 1.97 -1.37
C LEU A 171 -2.46 2.99 -1.60
N PHE A 172 -3.13 3.46 -0.55
CA PHE A 172 -4.17 4.50 -0.67
C PHE A 172 -3.62 5.79 -1.28
N ALA A 173 -2.47 6.25 -0.80
CA ALA A 173 -1.84 7.46 -1.31
C ALA A 173 -1.45 7.31 -2.79
N LEU A 174 -0.84 6.18 -3.16
CA LEU A 174 -0.46 5.91 -4.55
C LEU A 174 -1.66 5.80 -5.48
N ARG A 175 -2.72 5.10 -5.06
CA ARG A 175 -3.95 5.01 -5.86
C ARG A 175 -4.62 6.36 -6.04
N THR A 176 -4.57 7.23 -5.04
CA THR A 176 -5.06 8.61 -5.16
C THR A 176 -4.35 9.35 -6.30
N ILE A 177 -3.03 9.22 -6.41
CA ILE A 177 -2.23 9.84 -7.48
C ILE A 177 -2.52 9.20 -8.84
N GLN A 178 -2.52 7.87 -8.90
CA GLN A 178 -2.68 7.09 -10.13
C GLN A 178 -4.09 7.25 -10.72
N GLU A 179 -5.12 7.34 -9.88
CA GLU A 179 -6.50 7.61 -10.31
C GLU A 179 -6.61 9.01 -10.91
N ARG A 180 -6.06 10.03 -10.23
CA ARG A 180 -6.10 11.42 -10.69
C ARG A 180 -5.38 11.61 -12.03
N THR A 181 -4.23 10.96 -12.20
CA THR A 181 -3.40 11.10 -13.42
C THR A 181 -3.82 10.16 -14.54
N GLY A 182 -4.62 9.13 -14.23
CA GLY A 182 -4.97 8.08 -15.19
C GLY A 182 -3.76 7.22 -15.60
N LYS A 183 -2.71 7.13 -14.79
CA LYS A 183 -1.46 6.44 -15.13
C LYS A 183 -0.98 5.60 -13.95
N ASP A 184 -0.14 4.60 -14.23
CA ASP A 184 0.56 3.80 -13.21
C ASP A 184 1.64 4.61 -12.46
N LEU A 185 2.10 5.72 -13.04
CA LEU A 185 3.12 6.60 -12.48
C LEU A 185 2.58 7.38 -11.28
N GLY A 186 3.50 7.88 -10.44
CA GLY A 186 3.15 8.64 -9.22
C GLY A 186 4.03 8.34 -8.01
N ALA A 187 4.99 7.42 -8.13
CA ALA A 187 6.01 7.23 -7.12
C ALA A 187 7.32 6.67 -7.65
N THR A 188 8.37 6.96 -6.89
CA THR A 188 9.72 6.39 -7.03
C THR A 188 10.08 5.70 -5.72
N PHE A 189 10.21 4.38 -5.76
CA PHE A 189 10.63 3.58 -4.62
C PHE A 189 12.16 3.43 -4.63
N LEU A 190 12.80 3.83 -3.54
CA LEU A 190 14.25 3.76 -3.36
C LEU A 190 14.53 2.81 -2.18
N SER A 191 15.36 1.80 -2.39
CA SER A 191 15.79 0.89 -1.34
C SER A 191 17.11 0.22 -1.74
N GLY A 192 18.05 0.14 -0.81
CA GLY A 192 19.28 -0.65 -0.99
C GLY A 192 19.02 -2.16 -0.95
N THR A 193 17.85 -2.59 -0.49
CA THR A 193 17.41 -4.00 -0.48
C THR A 193 16.08 -4.11 -1.22
N THR A 194 16.13 -4.44 -2.50
CA THR A 194 14.93 -4.46 -3.36
C THR A 194 14.01 -5.64 -3.06
N ILE A 195 14.58 -6.82 -2.79
CA ILE A 195 13.85 -8.05 -2.43
C ILE A 195 14.64 -8.70 -1.30
N SER A 196 14.01 -8.96 -0.16
CA SER A 196 14.72 -9.55 0.98
C SER A 196 14.45 -11.05 1.10
N ASN A 197 13.19 -11.46 1.21
CA ASN A 197 12.86 -12.81 1.72
C ASN A 197 11.74 -13.53 0.98
N SER A 198 11.05 -12.86 0.04
CA SER A 198 9.83 -13.41 -0.53
C SER A 198 9.60 -12.94 -1.95
N LEU A 199 9.29 -13.89 -2.84
CA LEU A 199 8.84 -13.61 -4.21
C LEU A 199 7.58 -12.73 -4.24
N THR A 200 6.75 -12.80 -3.19
CA THR A 200 5.57 -11.94 -3.04
C THR A 200 5.96 -10.47 -2.98
N GLU A 201 7.12 -10.10 -2.44
CA GLU A 201 7.58 -8.71 -2.37
C GLU A 201 7.71 -8.11 -3.79
N LEU A 202 8.14 -8.91 -4.76
CA LEU A 202 8.23 -8.47 -6.15
C LEU A 202 6.84 -8.25 -6.76
N TYR A 203 5.91 -9.20 -6.59
CA TYR A 203 4.52 -9.00 -7.01
C TYR A 203 3.93 -7.72 -6.42
N LEU A 204 4.18 -7.46 -5.14
CA LEU A 204 3.65 -6.30 -4.45
C LEU A 204 4.23 -4.97 -4.98
N LEU A 205 5.46 -4.96 -5.48
CA LEU A 205 5.99 -3.80 -6.22
C LEU A 205 5.20 -3.53 -7.49
N PHE A 206 4.83 -4.56 -8.26
CA PHE A 206 3.94 -4.40 -9.42
C PHE A 206 2.56 -3.91 -8.96
N LYS A 207 2.00 -4.49 -7.89
CA LYS A 207 0.73 -4.04 -7.32
C LYS A 207 0.78 -2.56 -6.94
N TYR A 208 1.87 -2.05 -6.37
CA TYR A 208 2.02 -0.62 -6.11
C TYR A 208 2.16 0.21 -7.38
N LEU A 209 3.14 -0.12 -8.21
CA LEU A 209 3.69 0.79 -9.21
C LEU A 209 3.13 0.58 -10.61
N ARG A 210 2.52 -0.58 -10.92
CA ARG A 210 2.04 -0.97 -12.25
C ARG A 210 0.64 -1.62 -12.23
N PRO A 211 -0.36 -1.07 -11.50
CA PRO A 211 -1.66 -1.72 -11.36
C PRO A 211 -2.43 -1.88 -12.68
N ARG A 212 -2.40 -0.88 -13.57
CA ARG A 212 -3.11 -0.95 -14.86
C ARG A 212 -2.44 -1.93 -15.80
N GLU A 213 -1.12 -2.03 -15.76
CA GLU A 213 -0.42 -3.03 -16.55
C GLU A 213 -0.75 -4.46 -16.09
N LEU A 214 -0.87 -4.69 -14.77
CA LEU A 214 -1.37 -5.96 -14.24
C LEU A 214 -2.80 -6.25 -14.72
N GLU A 215 -3.70 -5.26 -14.60
CA GLU A 215 -5.09 -5.37 -15.06
C GLU A 215 -5.19 -5.65 -16.57
N ARG A 216 -4.38 -4.97 -17.39
CA ARG A 216 -4.30 -5.18 -18.85
C ARG A 216 -3.90 -6.61 -19.23
N GLN A 217 -3.09 -7.26 -18.40
CA GLN A 217 -2.67 -8.65 -18.57
C GLN A 217 -3.60 -9.65 -17.86
N ASN A 218 -4.69 -9.17 -17.25
CA ASN A 218 -5.59 -9.96 -16.41
C ASN A 218 -4.89 -10.64 -15.22
N ILE A 219 -3.89 -9.98 -14.64
CA ILE A 219 -3.11 -10.44 -13.49
C ILE A 219 -3.66 -9.79 -12.22
N ASN A 220 -4.62 -10.44 -11.57
CA ASN A 220 -5.30 -9.91 -10.38
C ASN A 220 -4.89 -10.59 -9.06
N THR A 221 -4.14 -11.69 -9.14
CA THR A 221 -3.71 -12.48 -7.97
C THR A 221 -2.21 -12.73 -8.00
N PHE A 222 -1.65 -13.08 -6.84
CA PHE A 222 -0.26 -13.51 -6.76
C PHE A 222 -0.01 -14.74 -7.64
N ASP A 223 -0.94 -15.69 -7.67
CA ASP A 223 -0.76 -16.93 -8.44
C ASP A 223 -0.73 -16.67 -9.94
N ALA A 224 -1.60 -15.78 -10.44
CA ALA A 224 -1.60 -15.37 -11.84
C ALA A 224 -0.28 -14.67 -12.21
N TRP A 225 0.24 -13.83 -11.32
CA TRP A 225 1.53 -13.19 -11.52
C TRP A 225 2.67 -14.21 -11.51
N ALA A 226 2.68 -15.13 -10.54
CA ALA A 226 3.69 -16.16 -10.43
C ALA A 226 3.69 -17.13 -11.63
N ALA A 227 2.53 -17.42 -12.22
CA ALA A 227 2.44 -18.25 -13.42
C ALA A 227 3.13 -17.63 -14.65
N VAL A 228 3.22 -16.30 -14.71
CA VAL A 228 3.86 -15.57 -15.82
C VAL A 228 5.33 -15.30 -15.53
N PHE A 229 5.66 -14.91 -14.30
CA PHE A 229 6.98 -14.37 -13.94
C PHE A 229 7.85 -15.30 -13.11
N ALA A 230 7.34 -16.46 -12.68
CA ALA A 230 8.08 -17.42 -11.88
C ALA A 230 7.99 -18.83 -12.45
N LYS A 231 9.01 -19.63 -12.17
CA LYS A 231 9.03 -21.06 -12.47
C LYS A 231 9.03 -21.82 -11.15
N LYS A 232 7.99 -22.63 -10.93
CA LYS A 232 7.94 -23.53 -9.78
C LYS A 232 8.92 -24.68 -9.99
N THR A 233 9.89 -24.82 -9.09
CA THR A 233 10.78 -25.98 -9.01
C THR A 233 10.61 -26.64 -7.64
N THR A 234 10.66 -27.96 -7.61
CA THR A 234 10.69 -28.72 -6.35
C THR A 234 12.12 -29.17 -6.16
N ASP A 235 12.79 -28.66 -5.13
CA ASP A 235 14.15 -29.05 -4.77
C ASP A 235 14.18 -29.43 -3.29
N TYR A 236 14.98 -30.44 -2.93
CA TYR A 236 15.11 -30.88 -1.55
C TYR A 236 16.10 -29.96 -0.82
N GLU A 237 15.61 -29.10 0.06
CA GLU A 237 16.49 -28.37 0.98
C GLU A 237 17.06 -29.33 2.03
N PHE A 238 18.37 -29.50 2.04
CA PHE A 238 19.08 -30.18 3.12
C PHE A 238 19.05 -29.30 4.37
N SER A 239 18.10 -29.55 5.27
CA SER A 239 18.19 -29.06 6.65
C SER A 239 19.32 -29.80 7.35
N VAL A 240 20.45 -29.13 7.58
CA VAL A 240 21.51 -29.66 8.44
C VAL A 240 21.03 -29.53 9.89
N THR A 241 20.37 -30.57 10.38
CA THR A 241 20.07 -30.71 11.81
C THR A 241 21.36 -31.13 12.51
N ASN A 242 21.98 -30.20 13.23
CA ASN A 242 22.97 -30.49 14.28
C ASN A 242 22.41 -30.00 15.62
#